data_AF-A0A8J9YPI9-F1
#
_entry.id   AF-A0A8J9YPI9-F1
#
_cell.length_a   1.000
_cell.length_b   1.000
_cell.length_c   1.000
_cell.angle_alpha   90.00
_cell.angle_beta   90.00
_cell.angle_gamma   90.00
#
_symmetry.space_group_name_H-M   'P 1'
#
loop_
_entity.id
_entity.type
_entity.pdbx_description
1 polymer ?
#
loop_
_entity_poly.entity_id
_entity_poly.type
_entity_poly.pdbx_seq_one_letter_code
_entity_poly.pdbx_strand_id
1 'polypeptide(L)'
;MGKVSYRLCLLVLEAAFVFFGQLVCADDFTHHESLDEEGKFHLFWKFDDEKIEFEAQVQTTGWVGLGLSPNGGMPGSDIAIGCVKDGTAYLT
;
A
#
# COMPACT_ATOMS: atom_id res chain seq x y z
N MET A 1 13.61 68.34 7.77
CA MET A 1 12.79 67.10 7.82
C MET A 1 13.14 66.23 6.62
N GLY A 2 13.28 64.92 6.82
CA GLY A 2 13.41 63.92 5.74
C GLY A 2 14.78 63.30 5.58
N LYS A 3 15.18 62.41 6.51
CA LYS A 3 16.29 61.46 6.29
C LYS A 3 15.70 60.21 5.63
N VAL A 4 16.02 59.98 4.37
CA VAL A 4 15.72 58.72 3.68
C VAL A 4 16.86 57.76 3.98
N SER A 5 16.56 56.65 4.65
CA SER A 5 17.49 55.57 4.95
C SER A 5 16.92 54.28 4.40
N TYR A 6 17.53 53.75 3.34
CA TYR A 6 17.23 52.41 2.85
C TYR A 6 18.21 51.45 3.50
N ARG A 7 17.74 50.66 4.46
CA ARG A 7 18.49 49.56 5.04
C ARG A 7 18.25 48.31 4.21
N LEU A 8 19.27 47.95 3.43
CA LEU A 8 19.49 46.61 2.90
C LEU A 8 19.50 45.62 4.08
N CYS A 9 18.42 44.85 4.25
CA CYS A 9 18.32 43.83 5.29
C CYS A 9 17.72 42.55 4.70
N LEU A 10 18.63 41.61 4.45
CA LEU A 10 18.52 40.16 4.56
C LEU A 10 17.18 39.48 4.23
N LEU A 11 17.28 38.64 3.20
CA LEU A 11 16.40 37.52 2.90
C LEU A 11 16.14 36.62 4.12
N VAL A 12 15.07 35.83 3.95
CA VAL A 12 14.75 34.52 4.54
C VAL A 12 13.68 34.51 5.64
N LEU A 13 12.75 33.53 5.47
CA LEU A 13 11.74 32.98 6.39
C LEU A 13 10.47 33.85 6.54
N GLU A 14 9.24 33.44 6.23
CA GLU A 14 8.64 32.10 6.12
C GLU A 14 7.46 32.14 5.14
N ALA A 15 7.46 31.25 4.15
CA ALA A 15 6.21 30.70 3.65
C ALA A 15 6.25 29.22 4.01
N ALA A 16 5.71 28.94 5.19
CA ALA A 16 5.34 27.62 5.63
C ALA A 16 4.41 26.99 4.59
N PHE A 17 4.97 26.26 3.64
CA PHE A 17 4.34 25.10 3.06
C PHE A 17 5.43 24.07 2.92
N VAL A 18 5.75 23.49 4.07
CA VAL A 18 6.24 22.14 4.17
C VAL A 18 5.21 21.27 3.43
N PHE A 19 5.35 21.13 2.11
CA PHE A 19 4.89 19.96 1.41
C PHE A 19 5.81 18.83 1.90
N PHE A 20 5.55 18.34 3.11
CA PHE A 20 5.68 16.92 3.37
C PHE A 20 4.63 16.26 2.47
N GLY A 21 4.90 16.27 1.16
CA GLY A 21 4.39 15.23 0.30
C GLY A 21 4.98 13.98 0.92
N GLN A 22 4.12 13.22 1.58
CA GLN A 22 4.42 11.86 1.96
C GLN A 22 4.84 11.21 0.64
N LEU A 23 6.15 11.09 0.42
CA LEU A 23 6.68 10.03 -0.40
C LEU A 23 6.23 8.79 0.34
N VAL A 24 5.04 8.31 0.01
CA VAL A 24 4.74 6.90 0.14
C VAL A 24 5.80 6.29 -0.76
N CYS A 25 6.93 5.90 -0.18
CA CYS A 25 7.73 4.88 -0.80
C CYS A 25 6.70 3.77 -1.07
N ALA A 26 6.47 3.47 -2.35
CA ALA A 26 5.90 2.19 -2.70
C ALA A 26 6.88 1.19 -2.10
N ASP A 27 6.56 0.73 -0.91
CA ASP A 27 7.42 -0.14 -0.14
C ASP A 27 7.26 -1.50 -0.79
N ASP A 28 8.22 -1.81 -1.67
CA ASP A 28 8.19 -2.94 -2.58
C ASP A 28 7.99 -4.24 -1.80
N PHE A 29 7.10 -5.09 -2.29
CA PHE A 29 6.95 -6.43 -1.76
C PHE A 29 8.20 -7.26 -2.06
N THR A 30 8.83 -7.81 -1.02
CA THR A 30 10.09 -8.56 -1.14
C THR A 30 9.90 -10.00 -1.60
N HIS A 31 8.69 -10.53 -1.46
CA HIS A 31 8.35 -11.89 -1.84
C HIS A 31 7.16 -11.91 -2.80
N HIS A 32 7.15 -12.90 -3.69
CA HIS A 32 6.05 -13.15 -4.60
C HIS A 32 5.97 -14.61 -5.01
N GLU A 33 4.77 -15.08 -5.37
CA GLU A 33 4.53 -16.42 -5.91
C GLU A 33 3.31 -16.44 -6.83
N SER A 34 3.31 -17.35 -7.82
CA SER A 34 2.13 -17.67 -8.62
C SER A 34 1.36 -18.82 -7.95
N LEU A 35 0.10 -18.59 -7.60
CA LEU A 35 -0.74 -19.60 -6.94
C LEU A 35 -1.53 -20.47 -7.93
N ASP A 36 -1.39 -20.20 -9.22
CA ASP A 36 -1.93 -21.00 -10.31
C ASP A 36 -0.89 -21.22 -11.42
N GLU A 37 -1.13 -22.23 -12.24
CA GLU A 37 -0.25 -22.57 -13.37
C GLU A 37 -0.35 -21.57 -14.53
N GLU A 38 -1.45 -20.82 -14.61
CA GLU A 38 -1.73 -19.88 -15.70
C GLU A 38 -1.21 -18.46 -15.42
N GLY A 39 -0.69 -18.19 -14.22
CA GLY A 39 -0.20 -16.86 -13.84
C GLY A 39 -1.33 -15.82 -13.73
N LYS A 40 -2.53 -16.25 -13.33
CA LYS A 40 -3.67 -15.37 -13.10
C LYS A 40 -3.86 -15.02 -11.64
N PHE A 41 -3.15 -15.70 -10.74
CA PHE A 41 -3.15 -15.41 -9.31
C PHE A 41 -1.70 -15.19 -8.86
N HIS A 42 -1.33 -13.92 -8.67
CA HIS A 42 -0.07 -13.55 -8.05
C HIS A 42 -0.29 -13.09 -6.62
N LEU A 43 0.46 -13.69 -5.70
CA LEU A 43 0.52 -13.25 -4.30
C LEU A 43 1.86 -12.58 -4.06
N PHE A 44 1.83 -11.36 -3.55
CA PHE A 44 2.99 -10.62 -3.09
C PHE A 44 2.89 -10.44 -1.59
N TRP A 45 4.02 -10.52 -0.90
CA TRP A 45 4.03 -10.25 0.53
C TRP A 45 5.38 -9.71 1.03
N LYS A 46 5.28 -9.02 2.15
CA LYS A 46 6.39 -8.53 2.96
C LYS A 46 5.95 -8.59 4.42
N PHE A 47 6.91 -8.57 5.32
CA PHE A 47 6.63 -8.64 6.74
C PHE A 47 7.70 -7.92 7.55
N ASP A 48 7.31 -7.49 8.73
CA ASP A 48 8.19 -6.98 9.78
C ASP A 48 7.94 -7.77 11.07
N ASP A 49 8.44 -7.27 12.20
CA ASP A 49 8.30 -7.91 13.50
C ASP A 49 6.84 -7.90 14.04
N GLU A 50 5.95 -7.10 13.46
CA GLU A 50 4.57 -6.92 13.93
C GLU A 50 3.53 -7.57 13.01
N LYS A 51 3.71 -7.50 11.69
CA LYS A 51 2.69 -7.89 10.72
C LYS A 51 3.26 -8.43 9.42
N ILE A 52 2.37 -9.12 8.69
CA ILE A 52 2.56 -9.49 7.29
C ILE A 52 1.56 -8.70 6.46
N GLU A 53 2.03 -8.08 5.38
CA GLU A 53 1.19 -7.41 4.40
C GLU A 53 1.12 -8.27 3.14
N PHE A 54 -0.10 -8.52 2.67
CA PHE A 54 -0.38 -9.30 1.47
C PHE A 54 -1.02 -8.42 0.40
N GLU A 55 -0.59 -8.62 -0.85
CA GLU A 55 -1.28 -8.13 -2.04
C GLU A 55 -1.58 -9.31 -2.96
N ALA A 56 -2.87 -9.52 -3.25
CA ALA A 56 -3.31 -10.53 -4.20
C ALA A 56 -3.77 -9.85 -5.50
N GLN A 57 -3.04 -10.09 -6.58
CA GLN A 57 -3.41 -9.67 -7.92
C GLN A 57 -4.03 -10.86 -8.64
N VAL A 58 -5.36 -10.82 -8.85
CA VAL A 58 -6.11 -11.97 -9.38
C VAL A 58 -6.98 -11.57 -10.56
N GLN A 59 -6.80 -12.27 -11.68
CA GLN A 59 -7.66 -12.14 -12.85
C GLN A 59 -8.88 -13.05 -12.72
N THR A 60 -10.00 -12.53 -12.20
CA THR A 60 -11.25 -13.27 -12.02
C THR A 60 -12.47 -12.39 -12.26
N THR A 61 -13.62 -13.00 -12.56
CA THR A 61 -14.95 -12.33 -12.58
C THR A 61 -15.74 -12.55 -11.29
N GLY A 62 -15.21 -13.37 -10.38
CA GLY A 62 -15.86 -13.74 -9.13
C GLY A 62 -15.23 -13.09 -7.90
N TRP A 63 -15.25 -13.84 -6.80
CA TRP A 63 -14.58 -13.49 -5.56
C TRP A 63 -13.23 -14.22 -5.45
N VAL A 64 -12.36 -13.71 -4.58
CA VAL A 64 -11.07 -14.28 -4.24
C VAL A 64 -11.10 -14.63 -2.76
N GLY A 65 -10.68 -15.84 -2.41
CA GLY A 65 -10.42 -16.24 -1.03
C GLY A 65 -8.94 -16.54 -0.87
N LEU A 66 -8.29 -15.96 0.14
CA LEU A 66 -6.92 -16.26 0.52
C LEU A 66 -6.93 -16.82 1.95
N GLY A 67 -6.40 -18.04 2.10
CA GLY A 67 -6.38 -18.75 3.38
C GLY A 67 -4.97 -19.06 3.85
N LEU A 68 -4.73 -18.88 5.15
CA LEU A 68 -3.51 -19.34 5.82
C LEU A 68 -3.83 -20.60 6.63
N SER A 69 -3.06 -21.67 6.40
CA SER A 69 -3.30 -22.93 7.08
C SER A 69 -2.03 -23.73 7.37
N PRO A 70 -2.00 -24.57 8.42
CA PRO A 70 -0.82 -25.36 8.75
C PRO A 70 -0.49 -26.46 7.73
N ASN A 71 -1.45 -26.85 6.89
CA ASN A 71 -1.36 -28.04 6.02
C ASN A 71 -1.67 -27.75 4.54
N GLY A 72 -1.91 -26.49 4.17
CA GLY A 72 -2.31 -26.09 2.81
C GLY A 72 -3.77 -26.41 2.44
N GLY A 73 -4.53 -27.05 3.34
CA GLY A 73 -5.95 -27.31 3.17
C GLY A 73 -6.83 -26.13 3.57
N MET A 74 -8.13 -26.22 3.27
CA MET A 74 -9.16 -25.25 3.67
C MET A 74 -9.70 -25.46 5.11
N PRO A 75 -9.89 -26.69 5.62
CA PRO A 75 -10.42 -26.87 6.98
C PRO A 75 -9.45 -26.34 8.05
N GLY A 76 -9.95 -25.47 8.92
CA GLY A 76 -9.17 -24.88 10.02
C GLY A 76 -8.27 -23.71 9.61
N SER A 77 -8.46 -23.16 8.41
CA SER A 77 -7.72 -22.00 7.92
C SER A 77 -8.34 -20.69 8.38
N ASP A 78 -7.48 -19.69 8.58
CA ASP A 78 -7.92 -18.29 8.68
C ASP A 78 -8.03 -17.74 7.26
N ILE A 79 -9.22 -17.26 6.87
CA ILE A 79 -9.54 -16.92 5.49
C ILE A 79 -10.04 -15.48 5.42
N ALA A 80 -9.45 -14.70 4.52
CA ALA A 80 -9.99 -13.43 4.06
C ALA A 80 -10.64 -13.62 2.68
N ILE A 81 -11.81 -13.02 2.47
CA ILE A 81 -12.55 -13.11 1.22
C ILE A 81 -12.82 -11.72 0.67
N GLY A 82 -12.42 -11.49 -0.58
CA GLY A 82 -12.60 -10.22 -1.27
C GLY A 82 -13.32 -10.34 -2.61
N CYS A 83 -14.04 -9.30 -3.00
CA CYS A 83 -14.57 -9.17 -4.35
C CYS A 83 -14.61 -7.70 -4.80
N VAL A 84 -14.74 -7.49 -6.11
CA VAL A 84 -14.99 -6.17 -6.69
C VAL A 84 -16.38 -6.17 -7.28
N LYS A 85 -17.22 -5.23 -6.85
CA LYS A 85 -18.57 -5.03 -7.38
C LYS A 85 -18.76 -3.56 -7.72
N ASP A 86 -19.08 -3.29 -8.98
CA ASP A 86 -19.31 -1.94 -9.51
C ASP A 86 -18.15 -0.96 -9.22
N GLY A 87 -16.91 -1.45 -9.37
CA GLY A 87 -15.68 -0.69 -9.09
C GLY A 87 -15.34 -0.52 -7.61
N THR A 88 -16.16 -1.06 -6.70
CA THR A 88 -15.93 -1.00 -5.25
C THR A 88 -15.41 -2.34 -4.73
N ALA A 89 -14.33 -2.31 -3.94
CA ALA A 89 -13.79 -3.49 -3.28
C ALA A 89 -14.51 -3.76 -1.95
N TYR A 90 -14.81 -5.03 -1.70
CA TYR A 90 -15.37 -5.55 -0.45
C TYR A 90 -14.44 -6.62 0.09
N LEU A 91 -14.19 -6.63 1.40
CA LEU A 91 -13.33 -7.60 2.09
C LEU A 91 -14.01 -8.01 3.40
N THR A 92 -13.97 -9.29 3.74
CA THR A 92 -14.44 -9.86 5.01
C THR A 92 -13.50 -10.92 5.54
#